data_AF-A0A9D1JDG5-F1
#
_entry.id   AF-A0A9D1JDG5-F1
#
_cell.length_a   1.000
_cell.length_b   1.000
_cell.length_c   1.000
_cell.angle_alpha   90.00
_cell.angle_beta   90.00
_cell.angle_gamma   90.00
#
_symmetry.space_group_name_H-M   'P 1'
#
loop_
_entity.id
_entity.type
_entity.pdbx_description
1 polymer ?
#
loop_
_entity_poly.entity_id
_entity_poly.type
_entity_poly.pdbx_seq_one_letter_code
_entity_poly.pdbx_strand_id
1 'polypeptide(L)'
;MIQIVTDSASDITLKQAEEMNVQIVPLTILFEDGVCPQETDEDFQIFYEKLIKENGLPKTSQPTPNKYLEIFRLAKEVGDEVLVITLSGGLSGTVQSAKLAKDLAGYERIEIIDSKQAILTQRMLVEYAVKLRDEGKTLDEITALVLKQREKLTVFGMLDTLTYL
;
A
#
# COMPACT_ATOMS: atom_id res chain seq x y z
N MET A 1 6.35 -11.94 15.63
CA MET A 1 6.44 -12.06 14.16
C MET A 1 6.50 -10.65 13.58
N ILE A 2 7.04 -10.47 12.37
CA ILE A 2 6.97 -9.17 11.67
C ILE A 2 5.85 -9.24 10.65
N GLN A 3 4.79 -8.46 10.86
CA GLN A 3 3.69 -8.29 9.92
C GLN A 3 4.07 -7.23 8.89
N ILE A 4 3.96 -7.56 7.60
CA ILE A 4 4.21 -6.62 6.51
C ILE A 4 2.88 -6.14 5.99
N VAL A 5 2.73 -4.81 5.92
CA VAL A 5 1.51 -4.13 5.48
C VAL A 5 1.85 -3.24 4.29
N THR A 6 1.05 -3.31 3.25
CA THR A 6 1.10 -2.37 2.11
C THR A 6 -0.30 -1.85 1.82
N ASP A 7 -0.44 -1.00 0.81
CA ASP A 7 -1.72 -0.57 0.29
C ASP A 7 -1.96 -1.08 -1.13
N SER A 8 -3.20 -0.95 -1.63
CA SER A 8 -3.60 -1.52 -2.92
C SER A 8 -2.95 -0.85 -4.14
N ALA A 9 -2.21 0.25 -3.98
CA ALA A 9 -1.47 0.87 -5.08
C ALA A 9 -0.14 0.17 -5.39
N SER A 10 0.18 -0.94 -4.69
CA SER A 10 1.34 -1.77 -4.98
C SER A 10 1.14 -2.77 -6.13
N ASP A 11 -0.07 -2.93 -6.69
CA ASP A 11 -0.40 -3.99 -7.66
C ASP A 11 -0.10 -5.42 -7.15
N ILE A 12 -0.18 -5.63 -5.84
CA ILE A 12 -0.15 -6.98 -5.25
C ILE A 12 -1.59 -7.42 -5.12
N THR A 13 -1.92 -8.59 -5.68
CA THR A 13 -3.28 -9.13 -5.56
C THR A 13 -3.51 -9.71 -4.16
N LEU A 14 -4.76 -9.84 -3.72
CA LEU A 14 -5.09 -10.45 -2.43
C LEU A 14 -4.51 -11.86 -2.29
N LYS A 15 -4.55 -12.64 -3.38
CA LYS A 15 -3.95 -13.99 -3.42
C LYS A 15 -2.43 -13.96 -3.20
N GLN A 16 -1.72 -13.05 -3.89
CA GLN A 16 -0.27 -12.90 -3.72
C GLN A 16 0.08 -12.43 -2.30
N ALA A 17 -0.74 -11.53 -1.75
CA ALA A 17 -0.56 -11.04 -0.39
C ALA A 17 -0.73 -12.16 0.64
N GLU A 18 -1.73 -13.03 0.47
CA GLU A 18 -1.93 -14.22 1.30
C GLU A 18 -0.72 -15.16 1.24
N GLU A 19 -0.23 -15.49 0.03
CA GLU A 19 0.95 -16.34 -0.19
C GLU A 19 2.22 -15.77 0.49
N MET A 20 2.36 -14.45 0.53
CA MET A 20 3.49 -13.76 1.16
C MET A 20 3.28 -13.43 2.64
N ASN A 21 2.11 -13.71 3.20
CA ASN A 21 1.71 -13.22 4.53
C ASN A 21 1.89 -11.69 4.65
N VAL A 22 1.30 -10.96 3.71
CA VAL A 22 1.25 -9.50 3.62
C VAL A 22 -0.20 -9.05 3.74
N GLN A 23 -0.44 -7.98 4.50
CA GLN A 23 -1.77 -7.38 4.59
C GLN A 23 -1.88 -6.17 3.66
N ILE A 24 -2.98 -6.09 2.90
CA ILE A 24 -3.28 -4.96 2.01
C ILE A 24 -4.32 -4.05 2.65
N VAL A 25 -4.03 -2.76 2.70
CA VAL A 25 -4.99 -1.71 3.04
C VAL A 25 -5.52 -1.07 1.76
N PRO A 26 -6.83 -1.18 1.45
CA PRO A 26 -7.35 -0.73 0.16
C PRO A 26 -7.44 0.80 0.07
N LEU A 27 -6.99 1.35 -1.05
CA LEU A 27 -7.47 2.65 -1.57
C LEU A 27 -8.82 2.44 -2.24
N THR A 28 -9.58 3.52 -2.42
CA THR A 28 -10.92 3.46 -3.03
C THR A 28 -10.95 4.27 -4.32
N ILE A 29 -11.59 3.73 -5.36
CA ILE A 29 -11.94 4.45 -6.59
C ILE A 29 -13.42 4.81 -6.53
N LEU A 30 -13.77 6.06 -6.82
CA LEU A 30 -15.13 6.58 -6.85
C LEU A 30 -15.47 7.15 -8.22
N PHE A 31 -16.59 6.69 -8.76
CA PHE A 31 -17.32 7.31 -9.86
C PHE A 31 -18.52 8.09 -9.31
N GLU A 32 -19.29 8.74 -10.18
CA GLU A 32 -20.47 9.52 -9.76
C GLU A 32 -21.55 8.65 -9.10
N ASP A 33 -21.68 7.41 -9.52
CA ASP A 33 -22.64 6.43 -9.02
C ASP A 33 -22.14 5.62 -7.80
N GLY A 34 -20.89 5.83 -7.37
CA GLY A 34 -20.34 5.25 -6.15
C GLY A 34 -18.97 4.60 -6.30
N VAL A 35 -18.68 3.67 -5.38
CA VAL A 35 -17.38 2.99 -5.30
C VAL A 35 -17.24 1.97 -6.43
N CYS A 36 -16.11 2.02 -7.15
CA CYS A 36 -15.73 1.02 -8.12
C CYS A 36 -15.07 -0.17 -7.41
N PRO A 37 -15.45 -1.42 -7.72
CA PRO A 37 -14.71 -2.58 -7.26
C PRO A 37 -13.33 -2.65 -7.95
N GLN A 38 -12.39 -3.40 -7.36
CA GLN A 38 -10.97 -3.42 -7.75
C GLN A 38 -10.23 -4.69 -7.28
N GLU A 39 -10.95 -5.80 -7.07
CA GLU A 39 -10.40 -7.04 -6.51
C GLU A 39 -10.11 -8.11 -7.57
N THR A 40 -10.85 -8.10 -8.68
CA THR A 40 -10.75 -9.11 -9.74
C THR A 40 -10.42 -8.52 -11.12
N ASP A 41 -10.04 -9.38 -12.07
CA ASP A 41 -9.83 -8.97 -13.47
C ASP A 41 -11.10 -8.39 -14.10
N GLU A 42 -12.27 -8.93 -13.74
CA GLU A 42 -13.58 -8.39 -14.14
C GLU A 42 -13.82 -6.98 -13.58
N ASP A 43 -13.39 -6.71 -12.35
CA ASP A 43 -13.51 -5.37 -11.76
C ASP A 43 -12.70 -4.33 -12.53
N PHE A 44 -11.50 -4.69 -12.99
CA PHE A 44 -10.70 -3.80 -13.84
C PHE A 44 -11.36 -3.56 -15.20
N GLN A 45 -12.03 -4.54 -15.79
CA GLN A 45 -12.82 -4.33 -17.01
C GLN A 45 -13.96 -3.34 -16.76
N ILE A 46 -14.68 -3.49 -15.64
CA ILE A 46 -15.73 -2.55 -15.24
C ILE A 46 -15.18 -1.14 -15.11
N PHE A 47 -14.01 -0.95 -14.48
CA PHE A 47 -13.36 0.35 -14.37
C PHE A 47 -13.15 1.01 -15.75
N TYR A 48 -12.57 0.30 -16.71
CA TYR A 48 -12.31 0.87 -18.04
C TYR A 48 -13.60 1.12 -18.83
N GLU A 49 -14.62 0.28 -18.68
CA GLU A 49 -15.93 0.53 -19.28
C GLU A 49 -16.56 1.81 -18.74
N LYS A 50 -16.51 2.02 -17.41
CA LYS A 50 -17.05 3.23 -16.76
C LYS A 50 -16.25 4.46 -17.18
N LEU A 51 -14.92 4.36 -17.26
CA LEU A 51 -14.04 5.45 -17.70
C LEU A 51 -14.37 5.96 -19.12
N ILE A 52 -14.86 5.08 -20.00
CA ILE A 52 -15.25 5.44 -21.37
C ILE A 52 -16.70 5.98 -21.43
N LYS A 53 -17.61 5.41 -20.63
CA LYS A 53 -19.06 5.66 -20.72
C LYS A 53 -19.53 6.86 -19.89
N GLU A 54 -18.89 7.13 -18.76
CA GLU A 54 -19.34 8.15 -17.82
C GLU A 54 -18.76 9.54 -18.12
N ASN A 55 -19.56 10.55 -17.81
CA ASN A 55 -19.09 11.93 -17.86
C ASN A 55 -18.32 12.24 -16.57
N GLY A 56 -17.05 12.60 -16.70
CA GLY A 56 -16.20 12.97 -15.55
C GLY A 56 -15.10 11.96 -15.28
N LEU A 57 -14.10 12.41 -14.52
CA LEU A 57 -12.96 11.58 -14.13
C LEU A 57 -13.24 10.88 -12.80
N PRO A 58 -12.84 9.61 -12.64
CA PRO A 58 -12.91 8.96 -11.34
C PRO A 58 -12.03 9.71 -10.34
N LYS A 59 -12.44 9.65 -9.07
CA LYS A 59 -11.64 10.16 -7.95
C LYS A 59 -11.11 8.99 -7.15
N THR A 60 -9.93 9.15 -6.57
CA THR A 60 -9.39 8.19 -5.62
C THR A 60 -9.46 8.75 -4.21
N SER A 61 -9.57 7.86 -3.23
CA SER A 61 -9.44 8.17 -1.81
C SER A 61 -8.35 7.31 -1.19
N GLN A 62 -7.50 7.96 -0.41
CA GLN A 62 -6.56 7.30 0.50
C GLN A 62 -7.31 6.49 1.57
N PRO A 63 -6.66 5.51 2.22
CA PRO A 63 -7.25 4.79 3.34
C PRO A 63 -7.44 5.69 4.56
N THR A 64 -8.46 5.40 5.36
CA THR A 64 -8.66 6.10 6.63
C THR A 64 -7.63 5.64 7.68
N PRO A 65 -7.22 6.50 8.63
CA PRO A 65 -6.35 6.09 9.73
C PRO A 65 -6.88 4.90 10.53
N ASN A 66 -8.21 4.76 10.63
CA ASN A 66 -8.82 3.66 11.38
C ASN A 66 -8.47 2.28 10.81
N LYS A 67 -8.30 2.16 9.48
CA LYS A 67 -7.91 0.88 8.84
C LYS A 67 -6.53 0.40 9.28
N TYR A 68 -5.57 1.32 9.43
CA TYR A 68 -4.25 0.99 9.98
C TYR A 68 -4.30 0.77 11.50
N LEU A 69 -5.12 1.55 12.21
CA LEU A 69 -5.24 1.47 13.67
C LEU A 69 -5.73 0.08 14.14
N GLU A 70 -6.66 -0.53 13.40
CA GLU A 70 -7.13 -1.90 13.66
C GLU A 70 -5.99 -2.92 13.59
N ILE A 71 -5.15 -2.83 12.55
CA ILE A 71 -3.96 -3.69 12.37
C ILE A 71 -2.98 -3.49 13.53
N PHE A 72 -2.68 -2.23 13.86
CA PHE A 72 -1.70 -1.89 14.89
C PHE A 72 -2.14 -2.32 16.29
N ARG A 73 -3.44 -2.24 16.60
CA ARG A 73 -4.00 -2.73 17.87
C ARG A 73 -3.88 -4.25 17.96
N LEU A 74 -4.22 -4.97 16.89
CA LEU A 74 -4.09 -6.42 16.87
C LEU A 74 -2.63 -6.86 17.03
N ALA A 75 -1.70 -6.22 16.30
CA ALA A 75 -0.27 -6.48 16.43
C ALA A 75 0.24 -6.22 17.86
N LYS A 76 -0.24 -5.14 18.49
CA LYS A 76 0.08 -4.81 19.89
C LYS A 76 -0.41 -5.87 20.87
N GLU A 77 -1.63 -6.38 20.68
CA GLU A 77 -2.23 -7.41 21.54
C GLU A 77 -1.45 -8.73 21.50
N VAL A 78 -0.98 -9.13 20.31
CA VAL A 78 -0.21 -10.38 20.15
C VAL A 78 1.31 -10.20 20.30
N GLY A 79 1.77 -8.95 20.44
CA GLY A 79 3.19 -8.62 20.60
C GLY A 79 4.01 -8.66 19.31
N ASP A 80 3.36 -8.61 18.15
CA ASP A 80 4.00 -8.59 16.84
C ASP A 80 4.58 -7.20 16.51
N GLU A 81 5.56 -7.18 15.62
CA GLU A 81 6.14 -6.00 15.01
C GLU A 81 5.44 -5.72 13.67
N VAL A 82 5.35 -4.47 13.25
CA VAL A 82 4.70 -4.09 11.98
C VAL A 82 5.63 -3.26 11.12
N LEU A 83 5.78 -3.65 9.86
CA LEU A 83 6.40 -2.84 8.82
C LEU A 83 5.35 -2.42 7.81
N VAL A 84 5.12 -1.12 7.68
CA VAL A 84 4.20 -0.57 6.68
C VAL A 84 5.00 0.05 5.54
N ILE A 85 4.74 -0.37 4.30
CA ILE A 85 5.30 0.23 3.08
C ILE A 85 4.14 0.81 2.29
N THR A 86 4.09 2.13 2.18
CA THR A 86 2.95 2.85 1.57
C THR A 86 3.29 3.43 0.21
N LEU A 87 2.29 3.68 -0.62
CA LEU A 87 2.34 4.55 -1.80
C LEU A 87 3.05 5.85 -1.47
N SER A 88 3.79 6.37 -2.46
CA SER A 88 4.49 7.65 -2.37
C SER A 88 3.67 8.74 -1.69
N GLY A 89 4.24 9.35 -0.64
CA GLY A 89 3.65 10.50 0.05
C GLY A 89 3.52 11.74 -0.84
N GLY A 90 4.17 11.77 -2.01
CA GLY A 90 4.00 12.79 -3.03
C GLY A 90 2.75 12.61 -3.91
N LEU A 91 2.11 11.43 -3.86
CA LEU A 91 0.92 11.10 -4.65
C LEU A 91 -0.33 10.97 -3.77
N SER A 92 -0.18 10.55 -2.51
CA SER A 92 -1.30 10.26 -1.63
C SER A 92 -1.01 10.59 -0.17
N GLY A 93 -2.06 10.89 0.60
CA GLY A 93 -2.02 11.01 2.05
C GLY A 93 -1.93 9.68 2.81
N THR A 94 -1.76 8.54 2.12
CA THR A 94 -1.75 7.19 2.72
C THR A 94 -0.72 7.05 3.84
N VAL A 95 0.50 7.57 3.65
CA VAL A 95 1.55 7.53 4.68
C VAL A 95 1.18 8.33 5.93
N GLN A 96 0.47 9.46 5.76
CA GLN A 96 -0.02 10.26 6.87
C GLN A 96 -1.13 9.54 7.64
N SER A 97 -2.04 8.84 6.94
CA SER A 97 -3.05 8.00 7.58
C SER A 97 -2.42 6.92 8.45
N ALA A 98 -1.37 6.25 7.96
CA ALA A 98 -0.64 5.24 8.73
C ALA A 98 0.09 5.86 9.94
N LYS A 99 0.74 7.02 9.78
CA LYS A 99 1.43 7.71 10.89
C LYS A 99 0.47 8.12 11.99
N LEU A 100 -0.67 8.73 11.63
CA LEU A 100 -1.70 9.10 12.60
C LEU A 100 -2.23 7.86 13.35
N ALA A 101 -2.40 6.74 12.65
CA ALA A 101 -2.81 5.49 13.28
C ALA A 101 -1.76 4.95 14.27
N LYS A 102 -0.46 5.08 13.96
CA LYS A 102 0.64 4.69 14.87
C LYS A 102 0.58 5.54 16.15
N ASP A 103 0.42 6.85 16.01
CA ASP A 103 0.32 7.78 17.14
C ASP A 103 -0.88 7.43 18.04
N LEU A 104 -2.04 7.13 17.44
CA LEU A 104 -3.24 6.71 18.17
C LEU A 104 -3.12 5.32 18.82
N ALA A 105 -2.35 4.40 18.23
CA ALA A 105 -2.11 3.07 18.79
C ALA A 105 -1.16 3.11 19.99
N GLY A 106 -0.27 4.12 20.05
CA GLY A 106 0.77 4.24 21.07
C GLY A 106 1.60 2.96 21.16
N TYR A 107 2.08 2.47 20.01
CA TYR A 107 2.84 1.23 19.90
C TYR A 107 4.15 1.47 19.16
N GLU A 108 5.26 1.25 19.85
CA GLU A 108 6.60 1.58 19.35
C GLU A 108 7.12 0.62 18.29
N ARG A 109 6.61 -0.62 18.26
CA ARG A 109 7.05 -1.70 17.36
C ARG A 109 6.40 -1.63 15.97
N ILE A 110 6.33 -0.41 15.41
CA ILE A 110 5.74 -0.12 14.10
C ILE A 110 6.72 0.76 13.33
N GLU A 111 7.19 0.30 12.18
CA GLU A 111 7.96 1.12 11.24
C GLU A 111 7.11 1.45 10.02
N ILE A 112 7.17 2.71 9.57
CA ILE A 112 6.38 3.21 8.43
C ILE A 112 7.31 3.82 7.41
N ILE A 113 7.33 3.21 6.22
CA ILE A 113 8.11 3.63 5.07
C ILE A 113 7.20 4.31 4.05
N ASP A 114 7.47 5.59 3.78
CA ASP A 114 7.09 6.22 2.53
C ASP A 114 7.95 5.60 1.41
N SER A 115 7.33 4.81 0.53
CA SER A 115 8.05 4.14 -0.54
C SER A 115 8.62 5.14 -1.54
N LYS A 116 8.08 6.35 -1.68
CA LYS A 116 8.37 7.25 -2.81
C LYS A 116 8.21 6.59 -4.19
N GLN A 117 7.49 5.47 -4.24
CA GLN A 117 7.24 4.68 -5.43
C GLN A 117 5.71 4.46 -5.54
N ALA A 118 5.30 3.86 -6.64
CA ALA A 118 3.96 3.32 -6.85
C ALA A 118 4.08 2.00 -7.62
N ILE A 119 2.96 1.29 -7.82
CA ILE A 119 2.84 0.15 -8.74
C ILE A 119 3.94 -0.91 -8.50
N LEU A 120 4.49 -1.47 -9.57
CA LEU A 120 5.58 -2.43 -9.56
C LEU A 120 6.75 -2.06 -8.62
N THR A 121 7.17 -0.80 -8.59
CA THR A 121 8.31 -0.39 -7.75
C THR A 121 7.98 -0.36 -6.26
N GLN A 122 6.74 -0.08 -5.87
CA GLN A 122 6.29 -0.27 -4.49
C GLN A 122 6.26 -1.76 -4.13
N ARG A 123 5.72 -2.60 -5.03
CA ARG A 123 5.73 -4.06 -4.87
C ARG A 123 7.12 -4.65 -4.69
N MET A 124 8.10 -4.21 -5.48
CA MET A 124 9.48 -4.68 -5.35
C MET A 124 10.05 -4.43 -3.94
N LEU A 125 9.66 -3.34 -3.28
CA LEU A 125 10.08 -3.07 -1.89
C LEU A 125 9.37 -3.99 -0.89
N VAL A 126 8.08 -4.27 -1.11
CA VAL A 126 7.30 -5.21 -0.29
C VAL A 126 7.86 -6.63 -0.40
N GLU A 127 8.08 -7.12 -1.62
CA GLU A 127 8.67 -8.45 -1.88
C GLU A 127 10.09 -8.55 -1.29
N TYR A 128 10.88 -7.46 -1.35
CA TYR A 128 12.20 -7.43 -0.71
C TYR A 128 12.10 -7.49 0.82
N ALA A 129 11.14 -6.78 1.42
CA ALA A 129 10.89 -6.86 2.86
C ALA A 129 10.44 -8.26 3.30
N VAL A 130 9.56 -8.90 2.53
CA VAL A 130 9.12 -10.29 2.73
C VAL A 130 10.31 -11.23 2.74
N LYS A 131 11.18 -11.14 1.73
CA LYS A 131 12.40 -11.94 1.66
C LYS A 131 13.27 -11.76 2.91
N LEU A 132 13.52 -10.51 3.34
CA LEU A 132 14.37 -10.24 4.50
C LEU A 132 13.76 -10.75 5.82
N ARG A 133 12.43 -10.63 5.98
CA ARG A 133 11.70 -11.22 7.10
C ARG A 133 11.89 -12.74 7.13
N ASP A 134 11.75 -13.39 5.98
CA ASP A 134 11.85 -14.85 5.88
C ASP A 134 13.31 -15.35 6.08
N GLU A 135 14.29 -14.48 5.84
CA GLU A 135 15.70 -14.68 6.22
C GLU A 135 15.98 -14.44 7.72
N GLY A 136 14.96 -14.05 8.51
CA GLY A 136 15.05 -13.87 9.96
C GLY A 136 15.64 -12.52 10.39
N LYS A 137 15.61 -11.50 9.53
CA LYS A 137 16.06 -10.14 9.87
C LYS A 137 15.13 -9.45 10.86
N THR A 138 15.70 -8.58 11.69
CA THR A 138 14.91 -7.76 12.63
C THR A 138 14.17 -6.62 11.90
N LEU A 139 13.13 -6.04 12.53
CA LEU A 139 12.38 -4.92 11.96
C LEU A 139 13.30 -3.75 11.57
N ASP A 140 14.27 -3.40 12.42
CA ASP A 140 15.24 -2.32 12.16
C ASP A 140 16.15 -2.64 10.97
N GLU A 141 16.65 -3.88 10.86
CA GLU A 141 17.48 -4.30 9.74
C GLU A 141 16.69 -4.25 8.42
N ILE A 142 15.45 -4.76 8.41
CA ILE A 142 14.58 -4.73 7.23
C ILE A 142 14.32 -3.28 6.83
N THR A 143 13.94 -2.43 7.79
CA THR A 143 13.63 -1.01 7.54
C THR A 143 14.81 -0.29 6.90
N ALA A 144 16.02 -0.45 7.45
CA ALA A 144 17.23 0.17 6.91
C ALA A 144 17.56 -0.32 5.50
N LEU A 145 17.44 -1.63 5.23
CA LEU A 145 17.72 -2.23 3.93
C LEU A 145 16.69 -1.81 2.87
N VAL A 146 15.40 -1.80 3.21
CA VAL A 146 14.32 -1.35 2.32
C VAL A 146 14.50 0.13 1.98
N LEU A 147 14.79 0.99 2.97
CA LEU A 147 15.08 2.42 2.73
C LEU A 147 16.28 2.63 1.81
N LYS A 148 17.34 1.82 1.95
CA LYS A 148 18.49 1.87 1.04
C LYS A 148 18.14 1.41 -0.38
N GLN A 149 17.29 0.39 -0.51
CA GLN A 149 16.88 -0.13 -1.81
C GLN A 149 15.92 0.81 -2.53
N ARG A 150 15.06 1.51 -1.78
CA ARG A 150 14.14 2.55 -2.28
C ARG A 150 14.83 3.57 -3.18
N GLU A 151 16.01 4.04 -2.78
CA GLU A 151 16.77 5.07 -3.51
C GLU A 151 17.34 4.59 -4.86
N LYS A 152 17.25 3.29 -5.15
CA LYS A 152 17.74 2.68 -6.41
C LYS A 152 16.63 2.33 -7.39
N LEU A 153 15.37 2.51 -7.00
CA LEU A 153 14.23 2.21 -7.84
C LEU A 153 13.80 3.44 -8.61
N THR A 154 13.51 3.24 -9.89
CA THR A 154 12.96 4.27 -10.77
C THR A 154 12.02 3.58 -11.74
N VAL A 155 10.84 4.14 -11.90
CA VAL A 155 9.85 3.70 -12.87
C VAL A 155 9.64 4.78 -13.92
N PHE A 156 9.56 4.36 -15.18
CA PHE A 156 9.22 5.21 -16.30
C PHE A 156 7.91 4.73 -16.90
N GLY A 157 6.98 5.64 -17.11
CA GLY A 157 5.70 5.38 -17.78
C GLY A 157 5.59 6.21 -19.05
N MET A 158 5.03 5.62 -20.10
CA MET A 158 4.58 6.32 -21.30
C MET A 158 3.06 6.27 -21.31
N LEU A 159 2.43 7.43 -21.48
CA LEU A 159 0.98 7.57 -21.47
C LEU A 159 0.50 8.00 -22.86
N ASP A 160 -0.62 7.45 -23.30
CA ASP A 160 -1.27 7.87 -24.54
C ASP A 160 -1.83 9.30 -24.45
N THR A 161 -2.16 9.75 -23.23
CA THR A 161 -2.64 11.12 -22.95
C THR A 161 -2.25 11.58 -21.54
N LEU A 162 -2.13 12.89 -21.35
CA LEU A 162 -1.90 13.54 -20.05
C LEU A 162 -3.20 13.94 -19.33
N THR A 163 -4.37 13.66 -19.90
CA THR A 163 -5.68 14.07 -19.35
C THR A 163 -5.93 13.65 -17.90
N TYR A 164 -5.29 12.57 -17.45
CA TYR A 164 -5.55 11.93 -16.15
C TYR A 164 -4.47 12.20 -15.09
N LEU A 165 -3.49 13.08 -15.37
CA LEU A 165 -2.46 13.54 -14.44
C LEU A 165 -2.82 14.88 -13.81
#